data_AF-A0A849WRL3-F1
#
_entry.id   AF-A0A849WRL3-F1
#
_cell.length_a   1.000
_cell.length_b   1.000
_cell.length_c   1.000
_cell.angle_alpha   90.00
_cell.angle_beta   90.00
_cell.angle_gamma   90.00
#
_symmetry.space_group_name_H-M   'P 1'
#
loop_
_entity.id
_entity.type
_entity.pdbx_description
1 polymer ?
#
loop_
_entity_poly.entity_id
_entity_poly.type
_entity_poly.pdbx_seq_one_letter_code
_entity_poly.pdbx_strand_id
1 'polypeptide(L)'
;MNRRAFLMTMSTFSLVLISGCVPSKKQGNRNNESQVSKNEHAHDSGYWTCTMHPQVHKKEAGKCPICGMPLVLVDKKVHVETTEENKNETGGVQPTNTQIKNANISKYTVSKKDFVATIAFSGRLTSAKDVSLQIYETDRALIKMNMIISGYSSVNPSEIKKGKISHIDNFVDPSSRTIRVSAILDTGISEYVSDSSFYGQIQSTIKNQIVIPDEAILHAGKRDLVYVFNQGGKLEPREVVLGQKNKSEYQVISGLSEGDIISAGANFLIDSEAKIRGF
;
A
#
# COMPACT_ATOMS: atom_id res chain seq x y z
N MET A 1 -48.40 34.89 -17.66
CA MET A 1 -49.38 33.98 -18.31
C MET A 1 -48.59 32.83 -18.91
N ASN A 2 -48.73 31.53 -18.60
CA ASN A 2 -49.67 30.65 -17.87
C ASN A 2 -48.82 29.47 -17.33
N ARG A 3 -48.82 29.02 -16.06
CA ARG A 3 -49.82 28.34 -15.21
C ARG A 3 -50.45 27.04 -15.75
N ARG A 4 -50.12 25.90 -15.10
CA ARG A 4 -50.92 24.70 -14.71
C ARG A 4 -49.91 23.61 -14.22
N ALA A 5 -49.79 23.14 -12.97
CA ALA A 5 -50.70 22.69 -11.90
C ALA A 5 -51.46 21.38 -12.22
N PHE A 6 -51.04 20.26 -11.63
CA PHE A 6 -51.91 19.14 -11.25
C PHE A 6 -51.32 18.32 -10.08
N LEU A 7 -52.21 17.72 -9.30
CA LEU A 7 -52.16 17.39 -7.87
C LEU A 7 -52.56 15.90 -7.69
N MET A 8 -52.45 15.38 -6.45
CA MET A 8 -53.11 14.16 -5.88
C MET A 8 -52.46 12.78 -6.15
N THR A 9 -52.39 11.80 -5.23
CA THR A 9 -53.08 11.53 -3.93
C THR A 9 -52.37 10.42 -3.11
N MET A 10 -52.52 10.53 -1.78
CA MET A 10 -52.30 9.53 -0.71
C MET A 10 -53.15 8.26 -0.86
N SER A 11 -52.67 7.11 -0.36
CA SER A 11 -53.53 6.10 0.30
C SER A 11 -52.73 5.15 1.21
N THR A 12 -53.42 4.64 2.22
CA THR A 12 -52.97 4.12 3.51
C THR A 12 -53.40 2.66 3.76
N PHE A 13 -52.84 2.04 4.81
CA PHE A 13 -53.53 1.25 5.87
C PHE A 13 -53.47 -0.31 5.92
N SER A 14 -53.50 -0.78 7.19
CA SER A 14 -53.76 -2.13 7.79
C SER A 14 -52.54 -3.04 8.03
N LEU A 15 -52.06 -3.39 9.24
CA LEU A 15 -52.59 -3.63 10.61
C LEU A 15 -53.24 -5.01 10.80
N VAL A 16 -52.55 -5.94 11.49
CA VAL A 16 -53.15 -7.09 12.22
C VAL A 16 -52.29 -7.44 13.47
N LEU A 17 -53.00 -7.62 14.60
CA LEU A 17 -52.59 -7.91 15.98
C LEU A 17 -52.61 -9.41 16.32
N ILE A 18 -52.15 -9.77 17.53
CA ILE A 18 -52.70 -10.74 18.55
C ILE A 18 -51.50 -11.33 19.35
N SER A 19 -51.24 -10.94 20.61
CA SER A 19 -51.84 -11.30 21.92
C SER A 19 -51.60 -12.74 22.42
N GLY A 20 -51.04 -12.90 23.64
CA GLY A 20 -51.11 -14.15 24.43
C GLY A 20 -50.17 -14.28 25.66
N CYS A 21 -50.75 -14.32 26.87
CA CYS A 21 -50.21 -14.39 28.26
C CYS A 21 -49.65 -15.78 28.71
N VAL A 22 -48.56 -15.91 29.53
CA VAL A 22 -48.44 -16.08 31.04
C VAL A 22 -48.89 -17.49 31.57
N PRO A 23 -48.49 -18.13 32.74
CA PRO A 23 -47.37 -18.02 33.73
C PRO A 23 -46.70 -19.38 34.21
N SER A 24 -45.72 -19.28 35.15
CA SER A 24 -45.71 -19.90 36.52
C SER A 24 -44.77 -21.07 36.94
N LYS A 25 -44.04 -20.81 38.05
CA LYS A 25 -43.61 -21.70 39.18
C LYS A 25 -42.65 -22.89 38.92
N LYS A 26 -41.88 -23.41 39.90
CA LYS A 26 -41.19 -22.98 41.15
C LYS A 26 -40.51 -24.26 41.69
N GLN A 27 -39.29 -24.13 42.21
CA GLN A 27 -38.70 -24.83 43.38
C GLN A 27 -38.52 -26.36 43.45
N GLY A 28 -37.27 -26.72 43.80
CA GLY A 28 -36.91 -27.74 44.82
C GLY A 28 -36.66 -29.16 44.27
N ASN A 29 -35.85 -30.03 44.87
CA ASN A 29 -35.01 -30.03 46.06
C ASN A 29 -34.23 -31.37 46.07
N ARG A 30 -32.95 -31.35 46.46
CA ARG A 30 -32.21 -32.32 47.31
C ARG A 30 -32.10 -33.85 47.05
N ASN A 31 -30.87 -34.31 47.36
CA ASN A 31 -30.43 -35.60 47.95
C ASN A 31 -30.23 -36.78 46.97
N ASN A 32 -29.33 -37.75 47.16
CA ASN A 32 -28.11 -37.97 47.96
C ASN A 32 -27.53 -39.31 47.44
N GLU A 33 -26.25 -39.57 47.73
CA GLU A 33 -25.61 -40.89 47.81
C GLU A 33 -25.36 -41.75 46.56
N SER A 34 -24.07 -41.76 46.19
CA SER A 34 -23.17 -42.92 46.24
C SER A 34 -23.59 -44.22 45.54
N GLN A 35 -22.90 -44.57 44.46
CA GLN A 35 -22.45 -45.94 44.24
C GLN A 35 -21.23 -46.03 43.31
N VAL A 36 -20.34 -46.92 43.71
CA VAL A 36 -19.00 -47.25 43.19
C VAL A 36 -19.07 -48.06 41.90
N SER A 37 -18.24 -47.77 40.89
CA SER A 37 -17.61 -48.82 40.05
C SER A 37 -16.46 -48.30 39.15
N LYS A 38 -15.30 -48.93 39.37
CA LYS A 38 -14.27 -49.45 38.43
C LYS A 38 -13.95 -48.74 37.09
N ASN A 39 -12.63 -48.51 36.99
CA ASN A 39 -11.70 -48.81 35.89
C ASN A 39 -11.51 -47.85 34.71
N GLU A 40 -10.21 -47.78 34.36
CA GLU A 40 -9.60 -47.61 33.03
C GLU A 40 -9.21 -46.22 32.53
N HIS A 41 -8.02 -46.20 31.93
CA HIS A 41 -7.28 -45.07 31.41
C HIS A 41 -7.88 -44.50 30.11
N ALA A 42 -7.46 -43.26 29.79
CA ALA A 42 -7.54 -42.55 28.50
C ALA A 42 -8.74 -41.61 28.28
N HIS A 43 -8.46 -40.31 28.13
CA HIS A 43 -8.53 -39.62 26.83
C HIS A 43 -8.20 -38.12 26.99
N ASP A 44 -7.19 -37.69 26.24
CA ASP A 44 -6.91 -36.28 25.91
C ASP A 44 -8.13 -35.72 25.16
N SER A 45 -8.89 -34.82 25.80
CA SER A 45 -10.20 -34.37 25.29
C SER A 45 -10.13 -32.93 24.78
N GLY A 46 -10.29 -32.77 23.46
CA GLY A 46 -10.55 -31.48 22.82
C GLY A 46 -11.80 -30.81 23.37
N TYR A 47 -11.91 -29.49 23.21
CA TYR A 47 -13.06 -28.71 23.70
C TYR A 47 -13.88 -28.16 22.54
N TRP A 48 -15.20 -28.10 22.73
CA TRP A 48 -16.16 -27.58 21.77
C TRP A 48 -16.39 -26.10 22.03
N THR A 49 -16.24 -25.25 21.01
CA THR A 49 -16.46 -23.80 21.10
C THR A 49 -17.39 -23.26 20.02
N CYS A 50 -18.03 -22.11 20.28
CA CYS A 50 -18.90 -21.43 19.33
C CYS A 50 -18.12 -20.37 18.55
N THR A 51 -18.22 -20.38 17.22
CA THR A 51 -17.53 -19.41 16.34
C THR A 51 -17.91 -17.95 16.63
N MET A 52 -19.13 -17.70 17.11
CA MET A 52 -19.61 -16.36 17.47
C MET A 52 -19.47 -16.03 18.95
N HIS A 53 -19.24 -17.03 19.81
CA HIS A 53 -19.01 -16.82 21.24
C HIS A 53 -17.84 -17.69 21.69
N PRO A 54 -16.60 -17.29 21.36
CA PRO A 54 -15.41 -18.10 21.62
C PRO A 54 -15.19 -18.40 23.11
N GLN A 55 -15.83 -17.64 24.00
CA GLN A 55 -15.81 -17.82 25.47
C GLN A 55 -16.62 -19.05 25.94
N VAL A 56 -17.44 -19.66 25.09
CA VAL A 56 -18.23 -20.85 25.43
C VAL A 56 -17.40 -22.10 25.15
N HIS A 57 -16.87 -22.74 26.19
CA HIS A 57 -16.17 -24.02 26.08
C HIS A 57 -17.01 -25.15 26.70
N LYS A 58 -17.29 -26.20 25.92
CA LYS A 58 -17.98 -27.41 26.38
C LYS A 58 -17.16 -28.66 26.09
N LYS A 59 -17.42 -29.73 26.84
CA LYS A 59 -16.76 -31.03 26.64
C LYS A 59 -17.46 -31.92 25.60
N GLU A 60 -18.65 -31.53 25.18
CA GLU A 60 -19.51 -32.32 24.30
C GLU A 60 -20.10 -31.47 23.17
N ALA A 61 -20.41 -32.12 22.05
CA ALA A 61 -21.07 -31.49 20.93
C ALA A 61 -22.47 -31.02 21.32
N GLY A 62 -22.87 -29.84 20.88
CA GLY A 62 -24.18 -29.30 21.21
C GLY A 62 -24.42 -27.93 20.59
N LYS A 63 -25.52 -27.29 20.96
CA LYS A 63 -25.82 -25.91 20.56
C LYS A 63 -25.25 -24.92 21.58
N CYS A 64 -24.78 -23.79 21.07
CA CYS A 64 -24.36 -22.66 21.89
C CYS A 64 -25.58 -22.11 22.66
N PRO A 65 -25.49 -21.96 23.99
CA PRO A 65 -26.60 -21.46 24.80
C PRO A 65 -26.89 -19.97 24.58
N ILE A 66 -25.98 -19.26 23.91
CA ILE A 66 -26.12 -17.81 23.64
C ILE A 66 -26.85 -17.58 22.30
N CYS A 67 -26.43 -18.25 21.23
CA CYS A 67 -26.97 -18.01 19.88
C CYS A 67 -27.64 -19.22 19.22
N GLY A 68 -27.64 -20.39 19.85
CA GLY A 68 -28.28 -21.60 19.32
C GLY A 68 -27.56 -22.30 18.17
N MET A 69 -26.43 -21.76 17.69
CA MET A 69 -25.61 -22.39 16.64
C MET A 69 -24.82 -23.61 17.15
N PRO A 70 -24.52 -24.60 16.29
CA PRO A 70 -23.75 -25.79 16.69
C PRO A 70 -22.32 -25.42 17.10
N LEU A 71 -21.81 -26.08 18.14
CA LEU A 71 -20.43 -25.95 18.61
C LEU A 71 -19.48 -26.77 17.72
N VAL A 72 -18.24 -26.33 17.63
CA VAL A 72 -17.17 -26.92 16.80
C VAL A 72 -16.02 -27.39 17.70
N LEU A 73 -15.47 -28.58 17.46
CA LEU A 73 -14.40 -29.18 18.24
C LEU A 73 -13.04 -28.52 17.95
N VAL A 74 -12.28 -28.22 19.00
CA VAL A 74 -10.91 -27.73 18.94
C VAL A 74 -10.01 -28.74 19.65
N ASP A 75 -9.18 -29.43 18.87
CA ASP A 75 -8.19 -30.40 19.37
C ASP A 75 -6.90 -29.70 19.79
N LYS A 76 -6.35 -30.10 20.94
CA LYS A 76 -5.21 -29.43 21.56
C LYS A 76 -3.90 -30.05 21.10
N LYS A 77 -3.41 -29.66 19.92
CA LYS A 77 -1.99 -29.81 19.54
C LYS A 77 -1.51 -28.57 18.78
N VAL A 78 -0.81 -27.68 19.50
CA VAL A 78 0.60 -27.29 19.26
C VAL A 78 1.07 -26.60 20.55
N HIS A 79 1.86 -27.32 21.36
CA HIS A 79 2.73 -26.69 22.34
C HIS A 79 4.02 -26.26 21.63
N VAL A 80 4.30 -24.97 21.71
CA VAL A 80 5.62 -24.39 21.42
C VAL A 80 6.53 -24.78 22.58
N GLU A 81 7.53 -25.61 22.32
CA GLU A 81 8.64 -25.85 23.24
C GLU A 81 9.69 -24.75 22.99
N THR A 82 9.79 -23.84 23.94
CA THR A 82 10.98 -23.01 24.15
C THR A 82 12.10 -23.89 24.69
N THR A 83 13.15 -24.07 23.90
CA THR A 83 14.48 -24.41 24.41
C THR A 83 15.38 -23.23 24.11
N GLU A 84 15.92 -22.63 25.17
CA GLU A 84 16.96 -21.63 25.09
C GLU A 84 18.23 -22.25 24.50
N GLU A 85 18.61 -21.83 23.30
CA GLU A 85 19.99 -21.91 22.83
C GLU A 85 20.42 -20.60 22.17
N ASN A 86 21.69 -20.31 22.39
CA ASN A 86 22.32 -19.00 22.38
C ASN A 86 22.88 -18.66 20.99
N LYS A 87 22.92 -17.34 20.68
CA LYS A 87 23.73 -16.61 19.69
C LYS A 87 23.09 -16.25 18.34
N ASN A 88 22.90 -14.93 18.19
CA ASN A 88 23.21 -14.10 17.03
C ASN A 88 22.88 -14.66 15.64
N GLU A 89 21.63 -14.51 15.19
CA GLU A 89 21.35 -14.42 13.75
C GLU A 89 20.28 -13.35 13.50
N THR A 90 20.67 -12.35 12.73
CA THR A 90 19.85 -11.24 12.26
C THR A 90 18.62 -11.72 11.50
N GLY A 91 17.50 -11.08 11.79
CA GLY A 91 16.16 -11.42 11.32
C GLY A 91 16.05 -11.46 9.80
N GLY A 92 15.52 -12.57 9.31
CA GLY A 92 14.94 -12.64 7.98
C GLY A 92 13.72 -13.54 8.01
N VAL A 93 12.76 -13.25 7.15
CA VAL A 93 11.52 -14.01 7.05
C VAL A 93 11.75 -15.13 6.04
N GLN A 94 11.58 -16.38 6.44
CA GLN A 94 11.49 -17.51 5.52
C GLN A 94 10.02 -17.77 5.19
N PRO A 95 9.53 -17.39 4.00
CA PRO A 95 8.25 -17.89 3.51
C PRO A 95 8.41 -19.34 3.03
N THR A 96 7.45 -20.20 3.36
CA THR A 96 7.42 -21.57 2.82
C THR A 96 7.09 -21.54 1.32
N ASN A 97 7.61 -22.52 0.54
CA ASN A 97 7.41 -22.60 -0.93
C ASN A 97 5.94 -22.55 -1.38
N THR A 98 5.00 -22.85 -0.48
CA THR A 98 3.55 -22.80 -0.73
C THR A 98 2.95 -21.39 -0.56
N GLN A 99 3.58 -20.51 0.24
CA GLN A 99 3.14 -19.12 0.46
C GLN A 99 3.61 -18.17 -0.66
N ILE A 100 4.76 -18.46 -1.28
CA ILE A 100 5.32 -17.69 -2.42
C ILE A 100 4.47 -17.83 -3.69
N LYS A 101 3.69 -18.91 -3.85
CA LYS A 101 2.80 -19.08 -5.01
C LYS A 101 1.46 -18.37 -4.87
N ASN A 102 1.02 -18.11 -3.64
CA ASN A 102 -0.30 -17.54 -3.35
C ASN A 102 -0.24 -16.03 -3.12
N ALA A 103 0.92 -15.51 -2.72
CA ALA A 103 1.27 -14.10 -2.84
C ALA A 103 1.93 -13.92 -4.21
N ASN A 104 1.43 -13.04 -5.07
CA ASN A 104 1.98 -12.78 -6.41
C ASN A 104 3.34 -12.05 -6.33
N ILE A 105 4.31 -12.65 -5.64
CA ILE A 105 5.65 -12.14 -5.39
C ILE A 105 6.49 -12.50 -6.61
N SER A 106 6.75 -11.50 -7.43
CA SER A 106 7.65 -11.63 -8.57
C SER A 106 9.10 -11.42 -8.12
N LYS A 107 10.02 -12.19 -8.70
CA LYS A 107 11.46 -11.96 -8.51
C LYS A 107 11.92 -10.94 -9.53
N TYR A 108 12.61 -9.90 -9.07
CA TYR A 108 13.21 -8.89 -9.92
C TYR A 108 14.72 -8.92 -9.76
N THR A 109 15.45 -9.07 -10.87
CA THR A 109 16.92 -9.00 -10.84
C THR A 109 17.36 -7.57 -11.06
N VAL A 110 18.08 -7.03 -10.08
CA VAL A 110 18.63 -5.68 -10.11
C VAL A 110 19.70 -5.60 -11.18
N SER A 111 19.51 -4.69 -12.12
CA SER A 111 20.47 -4.41 -13.20
C SER A 111 20.67 -2.91 -13.34
N LYS A 112 21.81 -2.49 -13.88
CA LYS A 112 22.02 -1.09 -14.22
C LYS A 112 21.42 -0.78 -15.58
N LYS A 113 20.69 0.32 -15.66
CA LYS A 113 20.14 0.83 -16.92
C LYS A 113 20.14 2.34 -16.95
N ASP A 114 19.89 2.89 -18.13
CA ASP A 114 19.65 4.32 -18.28
C ASP A 114 18.28 4.66 -17.67
N PHE A 115 18.29 5.62 -16.75
CA PHE A 115 17.10 6.07 -16.03
C PHE A 115 16.64 7.42 -16.57
N VAL A 116 15.38 7.53 -16.97
CA VAL A 116 14.79 8.81 -17.36
C VAL A 116 14.09 9.39 -16.13
N ALA A 117 14.72 10.38 -15.50
CA ALA A 117 14.14 11.16 -14.44
C ALA A 117 13.15 12.18 -15.03
N THR A 118 12.03 12.40 -14.33
CA THR A 118 11.00 13.35 -14.73
C THR A 118 10.94 14.48 -13.72
N ILE A 119 11.28 15.69 -14.14
CA ILE A 119 11.25 16.88 -13.29
C ILE A 119 10.04 17.70 -13.67
N ALA A 120 9.03 17.73 -12.80
CA ALA A 120 7.86 18.57 -13.02
C ALA A 120 8.20 20.04 -12.82
N PHE A 121 7.61 20.92 -13.61
CA PHE A 121 7.78 22.35 -13.48
C PHE A 121 6.48 23.11 -13.68
N SER A 122 6.46 24.31 -13.11
CA SER A 122 5.45 25.31 -13.38
C SER A 122 6.11 26.56 -13.91
N GLY A 123 5.41 27.28 -14.78
CA GLY A 123 5.96 28.43 -15.47
C GLY A 123 4.87 29.30 -16.08
N ARG A 124 5.32 30.27 -16.87
CA ARG A 124 4.46 31.19 -17.60
C ARG A 124 4.96 31.37 -19.02
N LEU A 125 4.02 31.62 -19.92
CA LEU A 125 4.31 31.96 -21.31
C LEU A 125 4.63 33.45 -21.44
N THR A 126 5.89 33.76 -21.72
CA THR A 126 6.35 35.14 -21.97
C THR A 126 6.10 35.56 -23.42
N SER A 127 5.98 34.59 -24.34
CA SER A 127 5.54 34.80 -25.72
C SER A 127 4.79 33.56 -26.23
N ALA A 128 4.35 33.57 -27.49
CA ALA A 128 3.74 32.38 -28.10
C ALA A 128 4.69 31.16 -28.15
N LYS A 129 6.01 31.36 -28.03
CA LYS A 129 7.03 30.30 -28.05
C LYS A 129 7.92 30.28 -26.80
N ASP A 130 8.06 31.38 -26.09
CA ASP A 130 8.97 31.48 -24.96
C ASP A 130 8.23 31.17 -23.65
N VAL A 131 8.84 30.31 -22.85
CA VAL A 131 8.33 29.90 -21.54
C VAL A 131 9.38 30.18 -20.48
N SER A 132 8.99 30.89 -19.42
CA SER A 132 9.76 31.01 -18.19
C SER A 132 9.26 29.99 -17.19
N LEU A 133 10.06 28.98 -16.87
CA LEU A 133 9.77 27.94 -15.89
C LEU A 133 10.56 28.14 -14.59
N GLN A 134 9.98 27.64 -13.50
CA GLN A 134 10.57 27.63 -12.17
C GLN A 134 10.92 26.19 -11.80
N ILE A 135 12.18 25.97 -11.41
CA ILE A 135 12.70 24.67 -11.00
C ILE A 135 13.24 24.79 -9.57
N TYR A 136 12.98 23.81 -8.72
CA TYR A 136 13.58 23.76 -7.38
C TYR A 136 15.10 23.66 -7.41
N GLU A 137 15.76 24.32 -6.47
CA GLU A 137 17.23 24.29 -6.34
C GLU A 137 17.80 22.86 -6.30
N THR A 138 17.09 21.93 -5.66
CA THR A 138 17.47 20.52 -5.54
C THR A 138 17.59 19.79 -6.89
N ASP A 139 16.82 20.21 -7.89
CA ASP A 139 16.78 19.55 -9.21
C ASP A 139 17.76 20.18 -10.22
N ARG A 140 18.44 21.26 -9.84
CA ARG A 140 19.37 21.98 -10.72
C ARG A 140 20.44 21.09 -11.34
N ALA A 141 21.00 20.16 -10.55
CA ALA A 141 22.06 19.26 -11.00
C ALA A 141 21.62 18.33 -12.15
N LEU A 142 20.31 18.10 -12.30
CA LEU A 142 19.73 17.19 -13.27
C LEU A 142 19.36 17.89 -14.59
N ILE A 143 19.36 19.22 -14.63
CA ILE A 143 18.94 20.00 -15.77
C ILE A 143 20.14 20.55 -16.52
N LYS A 144 20.11 20.41 -17.84
CA LYS A 144 21.13 20.93 -18.76
C LYS A 144 20.49 21.70 -19.89
N MET A 145 21.27 22.61 -20.46
CA MET A 145 20.94 23.29 -21.70
C MET A 145 20.54 22.29 -22.80
N ASN A 146 19.63 22.70 -23.68
CA ASN A 146 19.10 21.91 -24.79
C ASN A 146 18.32 20.64 -24.40
N MET A 147 18.02 20.41 -23.12
CA MET A 147 17.12 19.34 -22.71
C MET A 147 15.70 19.58 -23.23
N ILE A 148 15.01 18.48 -23.51
CA ILE A 148 13.65 18.51 -24.04
C ILE A 148 12.67 18.74 -22.89
N ILE A 149 11.78 19.70 -23.10
CA ILE A 149 10.63 19.95 -22.24
C ILE A 149 9.35 19.55 -22.96
N SER A 150 8.36 19.12 -22.19
CA SER A 150 7.01 18.86 -22.68
C SER A 150 5.99 19.39 -21.68
N GLY A 151 5.00 20.13 -22.17
CA GLY A 151 4.01 20.75 -21.29
C GLY A 151 2.80 21.28 -22.05
N TYR A 152 1.89 21.91 -21.31
CA TYR A 152 0.65 22.48 -21.81
C TYR A 152 0.36 23.82 -21.12
N SER A 153 -0.45 24.66 -21.77
CA SER A 153 -0.95 25.90 -21.17
C SER A 153 -2.25 25.65 -20.42
N SER A 154 -2.53 26.43 -19.37
CA SER A 154 -3.83 26.42 -18.70
C SER A 154 -5.00 26.78 -19.63
N VAL A 155 -4.75 27.50 -20.73
CA VAL A 155 -5.76 27.91 -21.72
C VAL A 155 -6.19 26.72 -22.58
N ASN A 156 -5.23 25.89 -23.00
CA ASN A 156 -5.49 24.67 -23.77
C ASN A 156 -4.71 23.48 -23.18
N PRO A 157 -5.27 22.77 -22.19
CA PRO A 157 -4.62 21.63 -21.55
C PRO A 157 -4.49 20.38 -22.44
N SER A 158 -5.28 20.32 -23.53
CA SER A 158 -5.30 19.15 -24.43
C SER A 158 -4.12 19.14 -25.40
N GLU A 159 -3.48 20.29 -25.62
CA GLU A 159 -2.38 20.45 -26.57
C GLU A 159 -1.03 20.38 -25.85
N ILE A 160 -0.33 19.26 -25.99
CA ILE A 160 1.04 19.11 -25.47
C ILE A 160 2.04 19.73 -26.46
N LYS A 161 2.75 20.74 -25.99
CA LYS A 161 3.86 21.39 -26.70
C LYS A 161 5.20 20.84 -26.22
N LYS A 162 6.09 20.59 -27.19
CA LYS A 162 7.50 20.28 -26.95
C LYS A 162 8.36 21.50 -27.18
N GLY A 163 9.51 21.54 -26.52
CA GLY A 163 10.50 22.60 -26.66
C GLY A 163 11.83 22.20 -26.06
N LYS A 164 12.75 23.17 -26.00
CA LYS A 164 14.08 22.98 -25.45
C LYS A 164 14.46 24.10 -24.50
N ILE A 165 15.23 23.75 -23.47
CA ILE A 165 15.82 24.71 -22.54
C ILE A 165 16.84 25.58 -23.29
N SER A 166 16.63 26.89 -23.26
CA SER A 166 17.44 27.91 -23.92
C SER A 166 18.29 28.72 -22.96
N HIS A 167 17.91 28.81 -21.68
CA HIS A 167 18.68 29.50 -20.66
C HIS A 167 18.39 28.95 -19.26
N ILE A 168 19.39 28.96 -18.38
CA ILE A 168 19.25 28.56 -16.98
C ILE A 168 19.94 29.62 -16.14
N ASP A 169 19.18 30.37 -15.35
CA ASP A 169 19.71 31.45 -14.50
C ASP A 169 20.60 30.86 -13.42
N ASN A 170 21.59 31.61 -12.94
CA ASN A 170 22.45 31.19 -11.81
C ASN A 170 22.03 31.77 -10.47
N PHE A 171 20.87 32.44 -10.41
CA PHE A 171 20.33 33.03 -9.19
C PHE A 171 19.15 32.19 -8.68
N VAL A 172 19.18 31.88 -7.40
CA VAL A 172 18.07 31.25 -6.68
C VAL A 172 17.19 32.36 -6.11
N ASP A 173 15.89 32.29 -6.36
CA ASP A 173 14.92 33.14 -5.68
C ASP A 173 14.80 32.66 -4.22
N PRO A 174 15.18 33.48 -3.22
CA PRO A 174 15.20 33.04 -1.82
C PRO A 174 13.79 32.79 -1.26
N SER A 175 12.74 33.36 -1.86
CA SER A 175 11.37 33.21 -1.40
C SER A 175 10.77 31.84 -1.75
N SER A 176 11.06 31.35 -2.96
CA SER A 176 10.56 30.08 -3.49
C SER A 176 11.59 28.96 -3.50
N ARG A 177 12.88 29.26 -3.27
CA ARG A 177 14.02 28.35 -3.50
C ARG A 177 13.97 27.72 -4.89
N THR A 178 13.58 28.52 -5.87
CA THR A 178 13.55 28.12 -7.27
C THR A 178 14.53 28.92 -8.11
N ILE A 179 14.98 28.30 -9.19
CA ILE A 179 15.79 28.88 -10.22
C ILE A 179 14.90 29.09 -11.43
N ARG A 180 15.05 30.26 -12.06
CA ARG A 180 14.37 30.55 -13.32
C ARG A 180 15.10 29.89 -14.48
N VAL A 181 14.33 29.23 -15.33
CA VAL A 181 14.80 28.57 -16.54
C VAL A 181 13.97 29.10 -17.70
N SER A 182 14.59 29.38 -18.83
CA SER A 182 13.88 29.75 -20.05
C SER A 182 13.93 28.61 -21.04
N ALA A 183 12.82 28.39 -21.74
CA ALA A 183 12.73 27.41 -22.80
C ALA A 183 11.98 27.98 -24.00
N ILE A 184 12.32 27.46 -25.17
CA ILE A 184 11.70 27.82 -26.44
C ILE A 184 10.92 26.61 -26.94
N LEU A 185 9.63 26.78 -27.18
CA LEU A 185 8.76 25.77 -27.77
C LEU A 185 9.08 25.61 -29.27
N ASP A 186 9.09 24.36 -29.73
CA ASP A 186 9.35 24.03 -31.14
C ASP A 186 8.27 24.65 -32.05
N THR A 187 7.02 24.61 -31.56
CA THR A 187 5.86 25.25 -32.20
C THR A 187 5.19 26.21 -31.24
N GLY A 188 4.73 27.34 -31.77
CA GLY A 188 4.01 28.32 -30.97
C GLY A 188 2.63 27.85 -30.55
N ILE A 189 2.09 28.47 -29.51
CA ILE A 189 0.71 28.26 -29.06
C ILE A 189 -0.21 29.19 -29.85
N SER A 190 -1.24 28.62 -30.49
CA SER A 190 -2.17 29.35 -31.35
C SER A 190 -3.04 30.33 -30.56
N GLU A 191 -3.57 29.89 -29.42
CA GLU A 191 -4.36 30.72 -28.50
C GLU A 191 -3.47 31.22 -27.36
N TYR A 192 -2.42 31.96 -27.72
CA TYR A 192 -1.53 32.54 -26.73
C TYR A 192 -2.26 33.62 -25.92
N VAL A 193 -2.28 33.44 -24.60
CA VAL A 193 -2.63 34.47 -23.64
C VAL A 193 -1.36 34.85 -22.87
N SER A 194 -1.07 36.14 -22.84
CA SER A 194 0.14 36.65 -22.18
C SER A 194 0.15 36.32 -20.70
N ASP A 195 1.34 35.93 -20.21
CA ASP A 195 1.59 35.48 -18.84
C ASP A 195 0.72 34.31 -18.34
N SER A 196 0.04 33.60 -19.25
CA SER A 196 -0.71 32.41 -18.89
C SER A 196 0.20 31.31 -18.35
N SER A 197 -0.33 30.51 -17.44
CA SER A 197 0.41 29.42 -16.81
C SER A 197 0.74 28.33 -17.82
N PHE A 198 1.95 27.78 -17.68
CA PHE A 198 2.42 26.64 -18.44
C PHE A 198 2.97 25.58 -17.49
N TYR A 199 2.49 24.35 -17.63
CA TYR A 199 2.84 23.24 -16.76
C TYR A 199 3.45 22.13 -17.60
N GLY A 200 4.45 21.44 -17.05
CA GLY A 200 5.08 20.38 -17.81
C GLY A 200 6.11 19.62 -17.03
N GLN A 201 6.92 18.89 -17.78
CA GLN A 201 7.99 18.07 -17.28
C GLN A 201 9.22 18.14 -18.18
N ILE A 202 10.38 18.01 -17.57
CA ILE A 202 11.68 17.88 -18.21
C ILE A 202 12.10 16.41 -18.06
N GLN A 203 12.53 15.81 -19.16
CA GLN A 203 13.07 14.45 -19.14
C GLN A 203 14.60 14.52 -19.10
N SER A 204 15.20 13.97 -18.04
CA SER A 204 16.65 13.90 -17.86
C SER A 204 17.12 12.46 -17.82
N THR A 205 17.94 12.07 -18.80
CA THR A 205 18.50 10.71 -18.86
C THR A 205 19.79 10.63 -18.05
N ILE A 206 19.77 9.81 -17.00
CA ILE A 206 20.91 9.50 -16.14
C ILE A 206 21.40 8.09 -16.49
N LYS A 207 22.65 7.97 -16.92
CA LYS A 207 23.19 6.69 -17.38
C LYS A 207 23.62 5.78 -16.25
N ASN A 208 23.57 4.47 -16.50
CA ASN A 208 24.18 3.43 -15.65
C ASN A 208 23.73 3.49 -14.18
N GLN A 209 22.41 3.58 -13.95
CA GLN A 209 21.82 3.68 -12.62
C GLN A 209 21.17 2.36 -12.21
N ILE A 210 21.22 2.06 -10.91
CA ILE A 210 20.39 1.00 -10.34
C ILE A 210 18.97 1.52 -10.25
N VAL A 211 18.03 0.82 -10.87
CA VAL A 211 16.62 1.20 -10.94
C VAL A 211 15.78 0.00 -10.56
N ILE A 212 14.80 0.23 -9.69
CA ILE A 212 13.86 -0.79 -9.24
C ILE A 212 12.42 -0.30 -9.43
N PRO A 213 11.45 -1.21 -9.63
CA PRO A 213 10.06 -0.82 -9.75
C PRO A 213 9.51 -0.30 -8.41
N ASP A 214 8.57 0.64 -8.46
CA ASP A 214 7.91 1.24 -7.26
C ASP A 214 7.33 0.16 -6.34
N GLU A 215 6.75 -0.89 -6.92
CA GLU A 215 6.15 -2.02 -6.20
C GLU A 215 7.15 -2.91 -5.42
N ALA A 216 8.46 -2.77 -5.63
CA ALA A 216 9.49 -3.48 -4.87
C ALA A 216 9.87 -2.74 -3.58
N ILE A 217 9.40 -1.51 -3.41
CA ILE A 217 9.76 -0.64 -2.29
C ILE A 217 8.69 -0.74 -1.21
N LEU A 218 9.14 -0.87 0.04
CA LEU A 218 8.32 -0.75 1.23
C LEU A 218 8.68 0.55 1.95
N HIS A 219 7.76 1.51 1.96
CA HIS A 219 7.90 2.77 2.67
C HIS A 219 7.56 2.58 4.16
N ALA A 220 8.58 2.31 4.99
CA ALA A 220 8.45 2.05 6.42
C ALA A 220 8.75 3.31 7.25
N GLY A 221 7.80 4.26 7.24
CA GLY A 221 7.90 5.50 8.00
C GLY A 221 8.96 6.46 7.44
N LYS A 222 10.15 6.47 8.05
CA LYS A 222 11.29 7.31 7.59
C LYS A 222 12.32 6.56 6.76
N ARG A 223 12.16 5.24 6.63
CA ARG A 223 13.11 4.36 5.94
C ARG A 223 12.42 3.70 4.77
N ASP A 224 13.17 3.51 3.69
CA ASP A 224 12.72 2.75 2.54
C ASP A 224 13.43 1.39 2.56
N LEU A 225 12.65 0.32 2.46
CA LEU A 225 13.13 -1.05 2.54
C LEU A 225 12.83 -1.80 1.25
N VAL A 226 13.74 -2.69 0.87
CA VAL A 226 13.56 -3.65 -0.22
C VAL A 226 13.93 -5.03 0.31
N TYR A 227 13.12 -6.05 0.01
CA TYR A 227 13.43 -7.41 0.41
C TYR A 227 14.29 -8.09 -0.65
N VAL A 228 15.47 -8.56 -0.23
CA VAL A 228 16.45 -9.24 -1.09
C VAL A 228 16.41 -10.74 -0.81
N PHE A 229 16.47 -11.55 -1.87
CA PHE A 229 16.59 -13.00 -1.78
C PHE A 229 18.06 -13.39 -1.55
N ASN A 230 18.32 -14.07 -0.43
CA ASN A 230 19.62 -14.70 -0.19
C ASN A 230 19.77 -16.04 -0.92
N GLN A 231 20.98 -16.60 -0.91
CA GLN A 231 21.30 -17.89 -1.55
C GLN A 231 20.39 -19.05 -1.07
N GLY A 232 19.86 -18.98 0.15
CA GLY A 232 18.90 -19.93 0.71
C GLY A 232 17.42 -19.67 0.37
N GLY A 233 17.11 -18.69 -0.50
CA GLY A 233 15.74 -18.33 -0.87
C GLY A 233 14.95 -17.55 0.20
N LYS A 234 15.59 -17.23 1.32
CA LYS A 234 15.05 -16.38 2.41
C LYS A 234 15.01 -14.92 1.99
N LEU A 235 13.98 -14.20 2.43
CA LEU A 235 13.84 -12.77 2.22
C LEU A 235 14.40 -11.99 3.41
N GLU A 236 15.34 -11.10 3.13
CA GLU A 236 15.95 -10.22 4.11
C GLU A 236 15.67 -8.76 3.76
N PRO A 237 15.15 -7.96 4.71
CA PRO A 237 14.94 -6.54 4.49
C PRO A 237 16.27 -5.83 4.38
N ARG A 238 16.43 -5.02 3.34
CA ARG A 238 17.59 -4.16 3.14
C ARG A 238 17.14 -2.72 2.98
N GLU A 239 17.73 -1.85 3.78
CA GLU A 239 17.49 -0.42 3.68
C GLU A 239 18.12 0.14 2.41
N VAL A 240 17.34 0.95 1.69
CA VAL A 240 17.77 1.60 0.45
C VAL A 240 17.60 3.11 0.57
N VAL A 241 18.49 3.83 -0.09
CA VAL A 241 18.35 5.28 -0.27
C VAL A 241 17.85 5.51 -1.68
N LEU A 242 16.63 6.03 -1.80
CA LEU A 242 16.01 6.33 -3.07
C LEU A 242 16.47 7.70 -3.60
N GLY A 243 16.55 7.79 -4.93
CA GLY A 243 16.84 9.02 -5.65
C GLY A 243 15.63 9.48 -6.45
N GLN A 244 15.87 9.78 -7.73
CA GLN A 244 14.83 10.27 -8.62
C GLN A 244 13.77 9.22 -8.91
N LYS A 245 12.52 9.67 -9.07
CA LYS A 245 11.36 8.84 -9.41
C LYS A 245 10.91 9.14 -10.83
N ASN A 246 10.50 8.11 -11.56
CA ASN A 246 9.69 8.25 -12.77
C ASN A 246 8.30 7.66 -12.53
N LYS A 247 7.46 7.54 -13.55
CA LYS A 247 6.07 7.08 -13.38
C LYS A 247 5.94 5.70 -12.70
N SER A 248 6.93 4.83 -12.83
CA SER A 248 6.81 3.41 -12.44
C SER A 248 8.00 2.88 -11.63
N GLU A 249 9.11 3.62 -11.58
CA GLU A 249 10.39 3.14 -11.07
C GLU A 249 11.12 4.23 -10.28
N TYR A 250 11.97 3.79 -9.35
CA TYR A 250 12.89 4.65 -8.62
C TYR A 250 14.33 4.31 -8.93
N GLN A 251 15.15 5.35 -8.99
CA GLN A 251 16.58 5.24 -8.88
C GLN A 251 16.97 4.88 -7.44
N VAL A 252 17.92 3.96 -7.28
CA VAL A 252 18.51 3.60 -5.99
C VAL A 252 19.91 4.20 -5.91
N ILE A 253 20.13 5.09 -4.95
CA ILE A 253 21.42 5.74 -4.70
C ILE A 253 22.35 4.80 -3.95
N SER A 254 21.81 4.08 -2.95
CA SER A 254 22.57 3.10 -2.18
C SER A 254 21.68 2.03 -1.58
N GLY A 255 22.29 0.91 -1.15
CA GLY A 255 21.62 -0.20 -0.49
C GLY A 255 21.38 -1.41 -1.39
N LEU A 256 21.56 -1.30 -2.71
CA LEU A 256 21.48 -2.45 -3.63
C LEU A 256 22.71 -2.51 -4.52
N SER A 257 23.02 -3.71 -4.99
CA SER A 257 24.06 -3.99 -5.97
C SER A 257 23.47 -4.64 -7.21
N GLU A 258 24.17 -4.48 -8.33
CA GLU A 258 23.83 -5.19 -9.57
C GLU A 258 23.93 -6.70 -9.36
N GLY A 259 22.92 -7.44 -9.82
CA GLY A 259 22.78 -8.88 -9.62
C GLY A 259 21.98 -9.28 -8.38
N ASP A 260 21.65 -8.36 -7.47
CA ASP A 260 20.75 -8.63 -6.36
C ASP A 260 19.38 -9.09 -6.90
N ILE A 261 18.77 -10.09 -6.27
CA ILE A 261 17.41 -10.53 -6.61
C ILE A 261 16.49 -10.00 -5.52
N ILE A 262 15.52 -9.18 -5.89
CA ILE A 262 14.58 -8.55 -4.95
C ILE A 262 13.15 -9.04 -5.17
N SER A 263 12.34 -8.89 -4.14
CA SER A 263 10.89 -9.09 -4.21
C SER A 263 10.22 -7.87 -4.84
N ALA A 264 9.46 -8.09 -5.90
CA ALA A 264 8.59 -7.07 -6.51
C ALA A 264 7.12 -7.52 -6.42
N GLY A 265 6.27 -6.67 -5.87
CA GLY A 265 4.85 -6.94 -5.66
C GLY A 265 4.49 -7.44 -4.24
N ALA A 266 3.20 -7.31 -3.87
CA ALA A 266 2.59 -7.76 -2.61
C ALA A 266 3.40 -7.53 -1.30
N ASN A 267 4.15 -6.43 -1.20
CA ASN A 267 4.91 -6.02 0.00
C ASN A 267 4.05 -5.96 1.28
N PHE A 268 2.73 -5.75 1.12
CA PHE A 268 1.75 -5.72 2.22
C PHE A 268 1.69 -7.01 3.04
N LEU A 269 1.89 -8.17 2.41
CA LEU A 269 1.83 -9.46 3.11
C LEU A 269 3.08 -9.68 3.98
N ILE A 270 4.22 -9.16 3.54
CA ILE A 270 5.49 -9.30 4.26
C ILE A 270 5.53 -8.33 5.46
N ASP A 271 5.01 -7.12 5.31
CA ASP A 271 4.92 -6.12 6.40
C ASP A 271 3.97 -6.57 7.53
N SER A 272 2.82 -7.18 7.17
CA SER A 272 1.88 -7.74 8.15
C SER A 272 2.51 -8.87 8.97
N GLU A 273 3.35 -9.71 8.34
CA GLU A 273 4.03 -10.80 9.04
C GLU A 273 5.26 -10.33 9.83
N ALA A 274 5.96 -9.28 9.38
CA ALA A 274 7.08 -8.67 10.11
C ALA A 274 6.59 -7.94 11.37
N LYS A 275 5.47 -7.20 11.29
CA LYS A 275 4.90 -6.45 12.41
C LYS A 275 4.30 -7.34 13.50
N ILE A 276 3.73 -8.49 13.13
CA ILE A 276 3.24 -9.50 14.09
C ILE A 276 4.41 -10.15 14.84
N ARG A 277 5.60 -10.22 14.24
CA ARG A 277 6.81 -10.81 14.84
C ARG A 277 7.67 -9.80 15.63
N GLY A 278 7.29 -8.52 15.68
CA GLY A 278 7.89 -7.53 16.58
C GLY A 278 9.23 -6.94 16.13
N PHE A 279 9.42 -6.75 14.82
CA PHE A 279 10.52 -5.94 14.27
C PHE A 279 10.15 -4.47 14.08
#